data_AF-A0A4V1V183-F1
#
_entry.id   AF-A0A4V1V183-F1
#
_cell.length_a   1.000
_cell.length_b   1.000
_cell.length_c   1.000
_cell.angle_alpha   90.00
_cell.angle_beta   90.00
_cell.angle_gamma   90.00
#
_symmetry.space_group_name_H-M   'P 1'
#
loop_
_entity.id
_entity.type
_entity.pdbx_description
1 polymer ?
#
loop_
_entity_poly.entity_id
_entity_poly.type
_entity_poly.pdbx_seq_one_letter_code
_entity_poly.pdbx_strand_id
1 'polypeptide(L)'
;METFEYLAKFFENSLAELAARNPGLEGAFRRVDANRFFATVYKDGKDVARATVYMGGSGFGHSGIAYVAGQTTQSNSMNESLTVHADDQALYLTSMGMAIIGRQTDQKLSQEGAAELYWSMLIEPLQRARY
;
A
#
# COMPACT_ATOMS: atom_id res chain seq x y z
N MET A 1 -3.21 13.42 5.42
CA MET A 1 -4.15 12.63 6.24
C MET A 1 -5.25 12.01 5.39
N GLU A 2 -5.99 12.78 4.58
CA GLU A 2 -7.06 12.25 3.72
C GLU A 2 -6.62 11.10 2.80
N THR A 3 -5.45 11.23 2.15
CA THR A 3 -4.92 10.18 1.28
C THR A 3 -4.67 8.85 2.00
N PHE A 4 -4.20 8.88 3.24
CA PHE A 4 -3.95 7.64 3.99
C PHE A 4 -5.25 6.98 4.45
N GLU A 5 -6.25 7.77 4.84
CA GLU A 5 -7.59 7.26 5.09
C GLU A 5 -8.21 6.66 3.84
N TYR A 6 -8.02 7.29 2.68
CA TYR A 6 -8.43 6.75 1.39
C TYR A 6 -7.75 5.41 1.12
N LEU A 7 -6.42 5.32 1.26
CA LEU A 7 -5.68 4.06 1.10
C LEU A 7 -6.18 2.97 2.05
N ALA A 8 -6.40 3.32 3.32
CA ALA A 8 -6.87 2.36 4.31
C ALA A 8 -8.24 1.77 3.95
N LYS A 9 -9.20 2.63 3.58
CA LYS A 9 -10.54 2.22 3.14
C LYS A 9 -10.48 1.42 1.84
N PHE A 10 -9.64 1.84 0.90
CA PHE A 10 -9.43 1.11 -0.35
C PHE A 10 -8.94 -0.32 -0.05
N PHE A 11 -7.90 -0.47 0.76
CA PHE A 11 -7.36 -1.78 1.13
C PHE A 11 -8.37 -2.66 1.88
N GLU A 12 -9.11 -2.08 2.84
CA GLU A 12 -10.15 -2.80 3.57
C GLU A 12 -11.24 -3.35 2.62
N ASN A 13 -11.75 -2.49 1.73
CA ASN A 13 -12.76 -2.89 0.75
C ASN A 13 -12.21 -3.91 -0.27
N SER A 14 -11.01 -3.69 -0.81
CA SER A 14 -10.39 -4.59 -1.78
C SER A 14 -10.09 -5.96 -1.18
N LEU A 15 -9.69 -6.04 0.09
CA LEU A 15 -9.50 -7.32 0.80
C LEU A 15 -10.83 -8.07 0.98
N ALA A 16 -11.90 -7.36 1.35
CA ALA A 16 -13.22 -7.94 1.50
C ALA A 16 -13.74 -8.47 0.15
N GLU A 17 -13.60 -7.69 -0.92
CA GLU A 17 -13.97 -8.10 -2.27
C GLU A 17 -13.13 -9.29 -2.77
N LEU A 18 -11.82 -9.30 -2.49
CA LEU A 18 -10.93 -10.39 -2.87
C LEU A 18 -11.40 -11.72 -2.27
N ALA A 19 -11.72 -11.72 -0.98
CA ALA A 19 -12.25 -12.89 -0.27
C ALA A 19 -13.63 -13.31 -0.80
N ALA A 20 -14.53 -12.35 -1.06
CA ALA A 20 -15.86 -12.64 -1.58
C ALA A 20 -15.82 -13.27 -2.99
N ARG A 21 -14.88 -12.86 -3.85
CA ARG A 21 -14.76 -13.34 -5.24
C ARG A 21 -13.96 -14.64 -5.37
N ASN A 22 -13.13 -14.99 -4.39
CA ASN A 22 -12.20 -16.12 -4.49
C ASN A 22 -12.34 -17.03 -3.26
N PRO A 23 -13.18 -18.08 -3.34
CA PRO A 23 -13.25 -19.09 -2.31
C PRO A 23 -11.85 -19.66 -1.99
N GLY A 24 -11.49 -19.68 -0.71
CA GLY A 24 -10.17 -20.11 -0.23
C GLY A 24 -9.15 -18.98 -0.02
N LEU A 25 -9.47 -17.74 -0.43
CA LEU A 25 -8.74 -16.54 -0.01
C LEU A 25 -9.46 -15.84 1.14
N GLU A 26 -8.69 -15.37 2.11
CA GLU A 26 -9.17 -14.54 3.21
C GLU A 26 -8.36 -13.25 3.28
N GLY A 27 -9.05 -12.12 3.32
CA GLY A 27 -8.43 -10.81 3.49
C GLY A 27 -8.54 -10.35 4.94
N ALA A 28 -7.41 -9.99 5.54
CA ALA A 28 -7.34 -9.45 6.89
C ALA A 28 -6.77 -8.03 6.87
N PHE A 29 -7.61 -7.07 7.25
CA PHE A 29 -7.23 -5.69 7.46
C PHE A 29 -7.09 -5.43 8.96
N ARG A 30 -5.98 -4.81 9.37
CA ARG A 30 -5.76 -4.41 10.77
C ARG A 30 -5.22 -3.00 10.85
N ARG A 31 -6.03 -2.07 11.35
CA ARG A 31 -5.58 -0.73 11.71
C ARG A 31 -4.77 -0.78 13.01
N VAL A 32 -3.58 -0.18 13.01
CA VAL A 32 -2.70 -0.12 14.20
C VAL A 32 -2.93 1.19 14.94
N ASP A 33 -2.86 2.30 14.21
CA ASP A 33 -3.04 3.65 14.74
C ASP A 33 -3.48 4.60 13.61
N ALA A 34 -3.56 5.90 13.88
CA ALA A 34 -3.99 6.91 12.90
C ALA A 34 -3.08 7.03 11.66
N ASN A 35 -1.88 6.47 11.72
CA ASN A 35 -0.83 6.58 10.71
C ASN A 35 -0.31 5.21 10.26
N ARG A 36 -0.91 4.09 10.68
CA ARG A 36 -0.44 2.75 10.29
C ARG A 36 -1.54 1.71 10.19
N PHE A 37 -1.49 0.89 9.15
CA PHE A 37 -2.29 -0.32 9.01
C PHE A 37 -1.50 -1.49 8.42
N PHE A 38 -2.03 -2.68 8.65
CA PHE A 38 -1.57 -3.93 8.05
C PHE A 38 -2.65 -4.50 7.13
N ALA A 39 -2.20 -5.04 6.01
CA ALA A 39 -3.01 -5.83 5.10
C ALA A 39 -2.37 -7.21 4.98
N THR A 40 -3.16 -8.27 5.07
CA THR A 40 -2.70 -9.64 4.91
C THR A 40 -3.70 -10.44 4.11
N VAL A 41 -3.20 -11.22 3.17
CA VAL A 41 -4.01 -12.17 2.41
C VAL A 41 -3.57 -13.57 2.81
N TYR A 42 -4.54 -14.36 3.25
CA TYR A 42 -4.37 -15.77 3.54
C TYR A 42 -4.97 -16.61 2.41
N LYS A 43 -4.35 -17.76 2.14
CA LYS A 43 -4.90 -18.81 1.30
C LYS A 43 -4.85 -20.12 2.08
N ASP A 44 -6.00 -20.75 2.29
CA ASP A 44 -6.10 -21.99 3.05
C ASP A 44 -5.38 -21.93 4.42
N GLY A 45 -5.53 -20.79 5.13
CA GLY A 45 -4.89 -20.54 6.44
C GLY A 45 -3.40 -20.18 6.41
N LYS A 46 -2.75 -20.10 5.23
CA LYS A 46 -1.35 -19.66 5.07
C LYS A 46 -1.27 -18.22 4.60
N ASP A 47 -0.39 -17.42 5.19
CA ASP A 47 -0.15 -16.05 4.72
C ASP A 47 0.59 -16.08 3.37
N VAL A 48 -0.11 -15.72 2.30
CA VAL A 48 0.45 -15.71 0.94
C VAL A 48 0.92 -14.32 0.51
N ALA A 49 0.39 -13.26 1.13
CA ALA A 49 0.91 -11.92 0.98
C ALA A 49 0.64 -11.06 2.22
N ARG A 50 1.56 -10.16 2.51
CA ARG A 50 1.48 -9.22 3.64
C ARG A 50 2.01 -7.87 3.22
N ALA A 51 1.38 -6.81 3.71
CA ALA A 51 1.86 -5.45 3.55
C ALA A 51 1.64 -4.63 4.83
N THR A 52 2.57 -3.71 5.06
CA THR A 52 2.45 -2.65 6.05
C THR A 52 2.48 -1.31 5.33
N VAL A 53 1.49 -0.47 5.61
CA VAL A 53 1.46 0.91 5.11
C VAL A 53 1.47 1.85 6.30
N TYR A 54 2.38 2.82 6.30
CA TYR A 54 2.48 3.80 7.38
C TYR A 54 2.87 5.19 6.91
N MET A 55 2.43 6.21 7.63
CA MET A 55 2.85 7.60 7.47
C MET A 55 3.89 7.97 8.52
N GLY A 56 4.89 8.77 8.14
CA GLY A 56 5.83 9.41 9.08
C GLY A 56 6.91 8.50 9.67
N GLY A 57 7.83 8.00 8.83
CA GLY A 57 9.08 7.34 9.23
C GLY A 57 10.25 8.31 9.43
N SER A 58 11.37 7.81 9.97
CA SER A 58 12.53 8.61 10.42
C SER A 58 13.41 9.24 9.31
N GLY A 59 12.85 9.50 8.12
CA GLY A 59 13.58 10.07 6.99
C GLY A 59 12.70 10.98 6.12
N PHE A 60 13.20 12.20 5.87
CA PHE A 60 12.68 13.25 4.97
C PHE A 60 11.15 13.39 4.85
N GLY A 61 10.55 14.11 5.80
CA GLY A 61 9.29 14.85 5.60
C GLY A 61 8.04 14.21 6.21
N HIS A 62 7.21 15.05 6.82
CA HIS A 62 5.90 14.70 7.39
C HIS A 62 4.81 14.30 6.36
N SER A 63 5.19 14.12 5.10
CA SER A 63 4.25 14.00 3.97
C SER A 63 4.39 12.69 3.18
N GLY A 64 5.21 11.74 3.64
CA GLY A 64 5.41 10.44 2.99
C GLY A 64 4.50 9.33 3.53
N ILE A 65 3.96 8.51 2.63
CA ILE A 65 3.28 7.24 2.91
C ILE A 65 4.20 6.11 2.46
N ALA A 66 4.77 5.37 3.40
CA ALA A 66 5.66 4.25 3.12
C ALA A 66 4.87 2.93 2.97
N TYR A 67 5.37 2.06 2.09
CA TYR A 67 4.93 0.69 1.90
C TYR A 67 6.07 -0.29 2.19
N VAL A 68 5.75 -1.34 2.94
CA VAL A 68 6.64 -2.47 3.22
C VAL A 68 5.94 -3.76 2.84
N ALA A 69 6.61 -4.59 2.07
CA ALA A 69 6.19 -5.97 1.85
C ALA A 69 6.49 -6.78 3.12
N GLY A 70 5.44 -7.27 3.78
CA GLY A 70 5.51 -7.94 5.08
C GLY A 70 4.79 -7.19 6.20
N GLN A 71 4.81 -7.79 7.39
CA GLN A 71 4.34 -7.15 8.63
C GLN A 71 5.53 -6.63 9.42
N THR A 72 5.63 -5.32 9.59
CA THR A 72 6.67 -4.69 10.42
C THR A 72 6.09 -3.61 11.31
N THR A 73 6.57 -3.53 12.54
CA THR A 73 6.30 -2.40 13.44
C THR A 73 7.42 -1.36 13.40
N GLN A 74 8.50 -1.63 12.66
CA GLN A 74 9.63 -0.70 12.52
C GLN A 74 9.38 0.26 11.36
N SER A 75 9.73 1.54 11.56
CA SER A 75 9.57 2.62 10.56
C SER A 75 10.89 2.96 9.83
N ASN A 76 11.88 2.07 9.88
CA ASN A 76 13.23 2.28 9.36
C ASN A 76 13.51 1.54 8.04
N SER A 77 12.54 0.76 7.57
CA SER A 77 12.61 -0.01 6.32
C SER A 77 11.37 0.28 5.50
N MET A 78 11.56 0.50 4.20
CA MET A 78 10.49 0.69 3.22
C MET A 78 10.92 0.06 1.89
N ASN A 79 10.01 -0.67 1.26
CA ASN A 79 10.21 -1.20 -0.09
C ASN A 79 9.88 -0.13 -1.14
N GLU A 80 8.85 0.66 -0.85
CA GLU A 80 8.36 1.73 -1.69
C GLU A 80 7.88 2.88 -0.80
N SER A 81 7.91 4.11 -1.32
CA SER A 81 7.38 5.27 -0.61
C SER A 81 6.77 6.27 -1.57
N LEU A 82 5.56 6.72 -1.24
CA LEU A 82 4.85 7.77 -1.94
C LEU A 82 4.98 9.07 -1.17
N THR A 83 5.43 10.13 -1.84
CA THR A 83 5.47 11.47 -1.26
C THR A 83 4.23 12.24 -1.69
N VAL A 84 3.49 12.78 -0.74
CA VAL A 84 2.35 13.65 -1.00
C VAL A 84 2.85 15.06 -1.26
N HIS A 85 2.56 15.58 -2.44
CA HIS A 85 2.78 16.95 -2.84
C HIS A 85 1.44 17.69 -2.96
N ALA A 86 1.49 19.00 -2.74
CA ALA A 86 0.40 19.92 -3.02
C ALA A 86 0.95 20.98 -3.98
N ASP A 87 0.28 21.20 -5.11
CA ASP A 87 0.44 22.44 -5.88
C ASP A 87 -0.78 23.34 -5.67
N ASP A 88 -0.74 24.54 -6.25
CA ASP A 88 -1.81 25.54 -6.14
C ASP A 88 -3.17 25.07 -6.70
N GLN A 89 -3.22 23.95 -7.43
CA GLN A 89 -4.43 23.43 -8.06
C GLN A 89 -4.89 22.06 -7.54
N ALA A 90 -4.00 21.19 -7.06
CA ALA A 90 -4.35 19.85 -6.57
C ALA A 90 -3.28 19.18 -5.68
N LEU A 91 -3.72 18.18 -4.92
CA LEU A 91 -2.86 17.19 -4.26
C LEU A 91 -2.45 16.10 -5.25
N TYR A 92 -1.15 15.77 -5.33
CA TYR A 92 -0.62 14.68 -6.14
C TYR A 92 0.45 13.88 -5.39
N LEU A 93 0.65 12.62 -5.76
CA LEU A 93 1.65 11.74 -5.15
C LEU A 93 2.76 11.38 -6.14
N THR A 94 3.99 11.26 -5.65
CA THR A 94 5.16 10.79 -6.43
C THR A 94 5.76 9.55 -5.77
N SER A 95 6.13 8.54 -6.56
CA SER A 95 6.80 7.32 -6.06
C SER A 95 8.30 7.54 -6.04
N MET A 96 8.96 7.19 -4.93
CA MET A 96 10.41 7.36 -4.77
C MET A 96 11.21 6.04 -4.80
N GLY A 97 10.55 4.89 -4.88
CA GLY A 97 11.15 3.56 -4.83
C GLY A 97 11.41 2.90 -6.20
N MET A 98 12.10 1.76 -6.14
CA MET A 98 12.61 1.02 -7.30
C MET A 98 11.50 0.38 -8.16
N ALA A 99 10.23 0.34 -7.71
CA ALA A 99 9.14 -0.27 -8.47
C ALA A 99 8.81 0.50 -9.76
N ILE A 100 9.31 1.74 -9.88
CA ILE A 100 9.07 2.65 -11.00
C ILE A 100 10.32 2.80 -11.90
N ILE A 101 11.36 1.97 -11.74
CA ILE A 101 12.52 1.93 -12.66
C ILE A 101 12.08 1.35 -14.01
N GLY A 102 11.45 2.20 -14.82
CA GLY A 102 10.91 1.87 -16.14
C GLY A 102 9.71 2.72 -16.57
N ARG A 103 9.02 3.41 -15.65
CA ARG A 103 7.86 4.27 -15.96
C ARG A 103 8.03 5.63 -15.31
N GLN A 104 8.80 6.54 -15.91
CA GLN A 104 8.87 7.98 -15.58
C GLN A 104 8.58 8.32 -14.11
N THR A 105 9.64 8.50 -13.32
CA THR A 105 9.66 8.95 -11.92
C THR A 105 8.89 10.24 -11.59
N ASP A 106 8.23 10.88 -12.57
CA ASP A 106 7.46 12.12 -12.46
C ASP A 106 5.96 11.95 -12.74
N GLN A 107 5.39 10.73 -12.62
CA GLN A 107 3.92 10.59 -12.70
C GLN A 107 3.27 11.14 -11.43
N LYS A 108 2.60 12.28 -11.58
CA LYS A 108 1.63 12.79 -10.59
C LYS A 108 0.49 11.78 -10.44
N LEU A 109 0.53 10.99 -9.37
CA LEU A 109 -0.52 10.02 -9.05
C LEU A 109 -1.66 10.72 -8.29
N SER A 110 -2.90 10.35 -8.61
CA SER A 110 -4.05 10.64 -7.75
C SER A 110 -4.01 9.74 -6.51
N GLN A 111 -4.87 10.01 -5.52
CA GLN A 111 -5.04 9.15 -4.35
C GLN A 111 -5.44 7.71 -4.74
N GLU A 112 -6.26 7.59 -5.77
CA GLU A 112 -6.66 6.31 -6.37
C GLU A 112 -5.47 5.60 -7.02
N GLY A 113 -4.71 6.27 -7.89
CA GLY A 113 -3.54 5.67 -8.53
C GLY A 113 -2.46 5.23 -7.53
N ALA A 114 -2.30 5.98 -6.44
CA ALA A 114 -1.45 5.60 -5.32
C ALA A 114 -1.93 4.32 -4.61
N ALA A 115 -3.24 4.21 -4.36
CA ALA A 115 -3.84 3.03 -3.75
C ALA A 115 -3.72 1.80 -4.65
N GLU A 116 -4.01 1.95 -5.94
CA GLU A 116 -3.85 0.89 -6.94
C GLU A 116 -2.41 0.41 -7.07
N LEU A 117 -1.43 1.32 -7.03
CA LEU A 117 -0.02 0.97 -7.06
C LEU A 117 0.34 0.05 -5.88
N TYR A 118 0.02 0.46 -4.66
CA TYR A 118 0.32 -0.37 -3.47
C TYR A 118 -0.48 -1.67 -3.44
N TRP A 119 -1.73 -1.64 -3.89
CA TRP A 119 -2.53 -2.85 -4.01
C TRP A 119 -1.92 -3.84 -5.00
N SER A 120 -1.44 -3.35 -6.15
CA SER A 120 -0.78 -4.17 -7.17
C SER A 120 0.44 -4.91 -6.61
N MET A 121 1.23 -4.24 -5.75
CA MET A 121 2.37 -4.84 -5.07
C MET A 121 1.96 -5.92 -4.06
N LEU A 122 0.83 -5.73 -3.35
CA LEU A 122 0.32 -6.73 -2.40
C LEU A 122 -0.17 -7.99 -3.13
N ILE A 123 -0.82 -7.85 -4.29
CA ILE A 123 -1.38 -8.99 -5.04
C ILE A 123 -0.38 -9.65 -6.01
N GLU A 124 0.73 -8.99 -6.34
CA GLU A 124 1.76 -9.52 -7.25
C GLU A 124 2.23 -10.95 -6.86
N PRO A 125 2.53 -11.26 -5.58
CA PRO A 125 2.91 -12.62 -5.18
C PRO A 125 1.80 -13.65 -5.43
N LEU A 126 0.52 -13.26 -5.29
CA LEU A 126 -0.62 -14.15 -5.55
C LEU A 126 -0.75 -14.49 -7.03
N GLN A 127 -0.46 -13.53 -7.91
CA GLN A 127 -0.50 -13.73 -9.36
C GLN A 127 0.65 -14.62 -9.84
N ARG A 128 1.85 -14.45 -9.26
CA ARG A 128 3.02 -15.28 -9.59
C ARG A 128 2.88 -16.72 -9.11
N ALA A 129 2.23 -16.96 -7.97
CA ALA A 129 1.99 -18.31 -7.45
C ALA A 129 0.94 -19.13 -8.22
N ARG A 130 0.38 -18.58 -9.31
CA ARG A 130 -0.60 -19.25 -10.20
C ARG A 130 0.03 -19.93 -11.43
N TYR A 131 1.36 -19.95 -11.53
CA TYR A 131 2.15 -20.66 -12.55
C TYR A 131 3.09 -21.67 -11.89
#